data_AF-M1EKG1-F1
#
_entry.id   AF-M1EKG1-F1
#
_cell.length_a   1.000
_cell.length_b   1.000
_cell.length_c   1.000
_cell.angle_alpha   90.00
_cell.angle_beta   90.00
_cell.angle_gamma   90.00
#
_symmetry.space_group_name_H-M   'P 1'
#
loop_
_entity.id
_entity.type
_entity.pdbx_description
1 polymer ?
#
loop_
_entity_poly.entity_id
_entity_poly.type
_entity_poly.pdbx_seq_one_letter_code
_entity_poly.pdbx_strand_id
1 'polypeptide(L)'
;FLVVHHLFAFLGFLGSVVNLGAGHYLAMITLLLEASTPFTCVSWMLLKAGWSDSLLWRLNQWLMVHMFHCRMVLTYHMWWVCLRHWDGLLGSLHRPHLALFLAGLSLLTLVINPYWTHKKTQQLLHPVDWNFAQPAPRSGRPAGANGQVPPKKG
;
A
#
# COMPACT_ATOMS: atom_id res chain seq x y z
N PHE A 1 -10.14 -6.50 -1.51
CA PHE A 1 -8.80 -6.38 -0.91
C PHE A 1 -8.76 -5.28 0.16
N LEU A 2 -9.01 -4.01 -0.20
CA LEU A 2 -8.95 -2.86 0.73
C LEU A 2 -9.87 -3.01 1.98
N VAL A 3 -11.13 -3.40 1.78
CA VAL A 3 -12.10 -3.61 2.88
C VAL A 3 -11.66 -4.72 3.83
N VAL A 4 -11.20 -5.85 3.29
CA VAL A 4 -10.72 -6.99 4.07
C VAL A 4 -9.46 -6.60 4.87
N HIS A 5 -8.57 -5.83 4.27
CA HIS A 5 -7.38 -5.29 4.93
C HIS A 5 -7.75 -4.35 6.10
N HIS A 6 -8.69 -3.42 5.91
CA HIS A 6 -9.13 -2.53 6.98
C HIS A 6 -9.89 -3.25 8.09
N LEU A 7 -10.73 -4.24 7.75
CA LEU A 7 -11.38 -5.09 8.75
C LEU A 7 -10.34 -5.84 9.60
N PHE A 8 -9.32 -6.40 8.95
CA PHE A 8 -8.25 -7.11 9.64
C PHE A 8 -7.42 -6.18 10.53
N ALA A 9 -7.08 -4.98 10.03
CA ALA A 9 -6.39 -3.95 10.79
C ALA A 9 -7.21 -3.47 11.99
N PHE A 10 -8.52 -3.28 11.81
CA PHE A 10 -9.44 -2.90 12.88
C PHE A 10 -9.52 -3.97 13.98
N LEU A 11 -9.67 -5.24 13.60
CA LEU A 11 -9.70 -6.35 14.57
C LEU A 11 -8.37 -6.50 15.33
N GLY A 12 -7.24 -6.33 14.64
CA GLY A 12 -5.91 -6.33 15.28
C GLY A 12 -5.70 -5.14 16.23
N PHE A 13 -6.18 -3.96 15.86
CA PHE A 13 -6.10 -2.77 16.70
C PHE A 13 -7.02 -2.86 17.92
N LEU A 14 -8.26 -3.34 17.74
CA LEU A 14 -9.21 -3.57 18.83
C LEU A 14 -8.63 -4.56 19.86
N GLY A 15 -8.00 -5.64 19.37
CA GLY A 15 -7.27 -6.61 20.20
C GLY A 15 -6.12 -6.00 21.01
N SER A 16 -5.50 -4.93 20.50
CA SER A 16 -4.43 -4.18 21.18
C SER A 16 -4.97 -3.20 22.23
N VAL A 17 -6.16 -2.63 22.02
CA VAL A 17 -6.83 -1.72 22.97
C VAL A 17 -7.37 -2.48 24.18
N VAL A 18 -7.93 -3.68 23.97
CA VAL A 18 -8.44 -4.52 25.07
C VAL A 18 -7.34 -5.26 25.82
N ASN A 19 -6.11 -5.27 25.28
CA ASN A 19 -4.94 -5.93 25.88
C ASN A 19 -3.95 -4.90 26.45
N LEU A 20 -4.28 -4.37 27.62
CA LEU A 20 -3.55 -3.31 28.31
C LEU A 20 -2.06 -3.61 28.56
N GLY A 21 -1.63 -4.88 28.53
CA GLY A 21 -0.23 -5.28 28.77
C GLY A 21 0.70 -5.17 27.55
N ALA A 22 0.17 -5.26 26.32
CA ALA A 22 0.93 -5.08 25.08
C ALA A 22 0.75 -3.68 24.46
N GLY A 23 -0.05 -2.83 25.14
CA GLY A 23 -0.62 -1.61 24.62
C GLY A 23 0.36 -0.46 24.61
N HIS A 24 1.10 -0.33 23.51
CA HIS A 24 1.55 0.92 22.87
C HIS A 24 2.43 0.52 21.68
N TYR A 25 3.30 -0.48 21.86
CA TYR A 25 4.22 -0.94 20.83
C TYR A 25 3.48 -1.48 19.59
N LEU A 26 2.51 -2.39 19.76
CA LEU A 26 1.74 -2.94 18.64
C LEU A 26 0.92 -1.88 17.88
N ALA A 27 0.31 -0.96 18.63
CA ALA A 27 -0.44 0.16 18.07
C ALA A 27 0.48 1.10 17.26
N MET A 28 1.65 1.46 17.81
CA MET A 28 2.63 2.30 17.14
C MET A 28 3.16 1.64 15.86
N ILE A 29 3.51 0.36 15.90
CA ILE A 29 3.97 -0.36 14.70
C ILE A 29 2.88 -0.40 13.62
N THR A 30 1.62 -0.59 14.01
CA THR A 30 0.48 -0.56 13.07
C THR A 30 0.34 0.81 12.40
N LEU A 31 0.44 1.90 13.17
CA LEU A 31 0.41 3.26 12.61
C LEU A 31 1.61 3.53 11.69
N LEU A 32 2.80 3.03 12.04
CA LEU A 32 3.98 3.14 11.19
C LEU A 32 3.80 2.40 9.85
N LEU A 33 3.09 1.27 9.83
CA LEU A 33 2.77 0.56 8.59
C LEU A 33 1.87 1.39 7.65
N GLU A 34 1.07 2.30 8.21
CA GLU A 34 0.19 3.22 7.46
C GLU A 34 0.89 4.50 6.98
N ALA A 35 2.14 4.76 7.40
CA ALA A 35 2.87 5.98 7.00
C ALA A 35 3.10 6.08 5.48
N SER A 36 2.98 4.98 4.73
CA SER A 36 3.03 4.97 3.25
C SER A 36 1.75 5.49 2.56
N THR A 37 0.62 5.49 3.27
CA THR A 37 -0.71 5.84 2.77
C THR A 37 -0.84 7.29 2.29
N PRO A 38 -0.37 8.32 3.02
CA PRO A 38 -0.45 9.71 2.53
C PRO A 38 0.27 9.91 1.19
N PHE A 39 1.45 9.30 1.00
CA PHE A 39 2.18 9.40 -0.26
C PHE A 39 1.46 8.72 -1.42
N THR A 40 0.77 7.60 -1.15
CA THR A 40 -0.09 6.96 -2.14
C THR A 40 -1.27 7.84 -2.54
N CYS A 41 -1.88 8.55 -1.59
CA CYS A 41 -2.97 9.49 -1.86
C CYS A 41 -2.48 10.68 -2.71
N VAL A 42 -1.33 11.26 -2.37
CA VAL A 42 -0.73 12.35 -3.17
C VAL A 42 -0.41 11.86 -4.59
N SER A 43 0.18 10.66 -4.74
CA SER A 43 0.39 10.02 -6.05
C SER A 43 -0.92 9.78 -6.81
N TRP A 44 -2.04 9.58 -6.13
CA TRP A 44 -3.31 9.42 -6.85
C TRP A 44 -3.84 10.77 -7.32
N MET A 45 -3.80 11.79 -6.47
CA MET A 45 -4.29 13.13 -6.80
C MET A 45 -3.50 13.80 -7.92
N LEU A 46 -2.17 13.68 -7.89
CA LEU A 46 -1.32 14.24 -8.95
C LEU A 46 -1.50 13.52 -10.30
N LEU A 47 -1.80 12.21 -10.33
CA LEU A 47 -2.17 11.53 -11.58
C LEU A 47 -3.48 12.08 -12.15
N LYS A 48 -4.49 12.25 -11.29
CA LYS A 48 -5.80 12.78 -11.72
C LYS A 48 -5.71 14.23 -12.19
N ALA A 49 -4.78 15.02 -11.66
CA ALA A 49 -4.49 16.37 -12.12
C ALA A 49 -3.63 16.43 -13.41
N GLY A 50 -3.14 15.30 -13.92
CA GLY A 50 -2.23 15.26 -15.07
C GLY A 50 -0.81 15.78 -14.77
N TRP A 51 -0.40 15.76 -13.50
CA TRP A 51 0.88 16.31 -13.03
C TRP A 51 1.96 15.24 -12.84
N SER A 52 1.86 14.12 -13.56
CA SER A 52 2.79 12.98 -13.47
C SER A 52 4.22 13.30 -13.92
N ASP A 53 4.42 14.37 -14.68
CA ASP A 53 5.77 14.78 -15.14
C ASP A 53 6.43 15.83 -14.22
N SER A 54 5.73 16.28 -13.17
CA SER A 54 6.20 17.32 -12.26
C SER A 54 7.34 16.86 -11.32
N LEU A 55 8.15 17.80 -10.83
CA LEU A 55 9.14 17.52 -9.78
C LEU A 55 8.49 17.02 -8.48
N LEU A 56 7.31 17.59 -8.14
CA LEU A 56 6.52 17.18 -6.98
C LEU A 56 6.10 15.72 -7.08
N TRP A 57 5.69 15.28 -8.27
CA TRP A 57 5.40 13.88 -8.54
C TRP A 57 6.60 12.99 -8.25
N ARG A 58 7.75 13.29 -8.86
CA ARG A 58 8.98 12.48 -8.73
C ARG A 58 9.44 12.37 -7.27
N LEU A 59 9.42 13.49 -6.54
CA LEU A 59 9.75 13.52 -5.11
C LEU A 59 8.80 12.64 -4.30
N ASN A 60 7.49 12.78 -4.53
CA ASN A 60 6.49 11.98 -3.84
C ASN A 60 6.62 10.49 -4.17
N GLN A 61 6.91 10.11 -5.42
CA GLN A 61 7.15 8.72 -5.81
C GLN A 61 8.37 8.14 -5.08
N TRP A 62 9.47 8.90 -5.00
CA TRP A 62 10.67 8.47 -4.29
C TRP A 62 10.38 8.22 -2.81
N LEU A 63 9.71 9.16 -2.13
CA LEU A 63 9.30 9.02 -0.74
C LEU A 63 8.33 7.85 -0.54
N MET A 64 7.33 7.71 -1.42
CA MET A 64 6.38 6.61 -1.37
C MET A 64 7.10 5.25 -1.43
N VAL A 65 7.97 5.03 -2.41
CA VAL A 65 8.71 3.77 -2.57
C VAL A 65 9.56 3.48 -1.35
N HIS A 66 10.26 4.48 -0.80
CA HIS A 66 11.03 4.32 0.44
C HIS A 66 10.14 3.88 1.59
N MET A 67 8.98 4.52 1.77
CA MET A 67 8.05 4.13 2.83
C MET A 67 7.51 2.70 2.67
N PHE A 68 7.29 2.23 1.44
CA PHE A 68 6.93 0.83 1.20
C PHE A 68 8.06 -0.15 1.57
N HIS A 69 9.32 0.19 1.32
CA HIS A 69 10.46 -0.61 1.78
C HIS A 69 10.61 -0.56 3.31
N CYS A 70 10.38 0.59 3.94
CA CYS A 70 10.37 0.69 5.40
C CYS A 70 9.32 -0.24 6.01
N ARG A 71 8.15 -0.41 5.39
CA ARG A 71 7.15 -1.40 5.84
C ARG A 71 7.69 -2.83 5.82
N MET A 72 8.46 -3.20 4.80
CA MET A 72 9.10 -4.52 4.74
C MET A 72 10.03 -4.72 5.94
N VAL A 73 10.96 -3.78 6.15
CA VAL A 73 11.92 -3.82 7.27
C VAL A 73 11.19 -3.91 8.60
N LEU A 74 10.12 -3.13 8.78
CA LEU A 74 9.33 -3.11 10.00
C LEU A 74 8.66 -4.46 10.27
N THR A 75 8.12 -5.13 9.25
CA THR A 75 7.53 -6.46 9.44
C THR A 75 8.58 -7.54 9.78
N TYR A 76 9.79 -7.48 9.22
CA TYR A 76 10.88 -8.36 9.63
C TYR A 76 11.35 -8.06 11.06
N HIS A 77 11.42 -6.79 11.44
CA HIS A 77 11.68 -6.39 12.82
C HIS A 77 10.62 -6.93 13.79
N MET A 78 9.34 -6.88 13.41
CA MET A 78 8.27 -7.48 14.21
C MET A 78 8.47 -8.98 14.39
N TRP A 79 8.80 -9.72 13.33
CA TRP A 79 9.13 -11.15 13.45
C TRP A 79 10.27 -11.39 14.43
N TRP A 80 11.35 -10.60 14.32
CA TRP A 80 12.46 -10.67 15.26
C TRP A 80 12.01 -10.46 16.71
N VAL A 81 11.20 -9.43 16.98
CA VAL A 81 10.67 -9.13 18.32
C VAL A 81 9.78 -10.26 18.83
N CYS A 82 8.89 -10.80 17.99
CA CYS A 82 8.03 -11.92 18.35
C CYS A 82 8.83 -13.18 18.71
N LEU A 83 9.90 -13.48 17.96
CA LEU A 83 10.78 -14.62 18.24
C LEU A 83 11.58 -14.41 19.54
N ARG A 84 12.05 -13.18 19.81
CA ARG A 84 12.82 -12.86 21.02
C ARG A 84 11.98 -12.82 22.29
N HIS A 85 10.70 -12.49 22.19
CA HIS A 85 9.78 -12.33 23.32
C HIS A 85 8.61 -13.32 23.26
N TRP A 86 8.84 -14.51 22.72
CA TRP A 86 7.79 -15.50 22.44
C TRP A 86 6.97 -15.89 23.68
N ASP A 87 7.63 -16.15 24.81
CA ASP A 87 6.95 -16.51 26.07
C ASP A 87 6.08 -15.36 26.60
N GLY A 88 6.59 -14.12 26.50
CA GLY A 88 5.84 -12.92 26.83
C GLY A 88 4.65 -12.70 25.90
N LEU A 89 4.78 -13.04 24.62
CA LEU A 89 3.71 -12.95 23.63
C LEU A 89 2.59 -13.97 23.91
N LEU A 90 2.94 -15.22 24.22
CA LEU A 90 1.99 -16.27 24.61
C LEU A 90 1.27 -15.95 25.93
N GLY A 91 1.97 -15.33 26.88
CA GLY A 91 1.41 -14.93 28.18
C GLY A 91 0.56 -13.65 28.12
N SER A 92 0.80 -12.77 27.15
CA SER A 92 0.11 -11.48 27.04
C SER A 92 -1.07 -11.48 26.09
N LEU A 93 -1.06 -12.25 24.99
CA LEU A 93 -2.19 -12.31 24.05
C LEU A 93 -3.05 -13.56 24.25
N HIS A 94 -4.37 -13.36 24.26
CA HIS A 94 -5.32 -14.45 24.13
C HIS A 94 -5.06 -15.24 22.84
N ARG A 95 -5.11 -16.57 22.90
CA ARG A 95 -4.84 -17.49 21.77
C ARG A 95 -5.49 -17.10 20.42
N PRO A 96 -6.79 -16.72 20.34
CA PRO A 96 -7.38 -16.31 19.07
C PRO A 96 -6.79 -15.00 18.52
N HIS A 97 -6.48 -14.03 19.38
CA HIS A 97 -5.83 -12.79 18.99
C HIS A 97 -4.38 -13.02 18.54
N LEU A 98 -3.67 -13.93 19.21
CA LEU A 98 -2.33 -14.34 18.81
C LEU A 98 -2.34 -15.00 17.42
N ALA A 99 -3.28 -15.91 17.17
CA ALA A 99 -3.43 -16.55 15.86
C ALA A 99 -3.74 -15.52 14.77
N LEU A 100 -4.67 -14.60 15.03
CA LEU A 100 -4.99 -13.51 14.11
C LEU A 100 -3.77 -12.62 13.85
N PHE A 101 -3.03 -12.25 14.89
CA PHE A 101 -1.83 -11.42 14.78
C PHE A 101 -0.74 -12.10 13.93
N LEU A 102 -0.40 -13.36 14.20
CA LEU A 102 0.62 -14.10 13.45
C LEU A 102 0.20 -14.36 12.01
N ALA A 103 -1.08 -14.66 11.76
CA ALA A 103 -1.61 -14.80 10.41
C ALA A 103 -1.52 -13.48 9.63
N GLY A 104 -1.89 -12.37 10.28
CA GLY A 104 -1.80 -11.03 9.71
C GLY A 104 -0.36 -10.62 9.39
N LEU A 105 0.56 -10.84 10.33
CA LEU A 105 1.97 -10.56 10.15
C LEU A 105 2.55 -11.39 8.99
N SER A 106 2.23 -12.68 8.92
CA SER A 106 2.64 -13.56 7.81
C SER A 106 2.11 -13.04 6.46
N LEU A 107 0.83 -12.70 6.39
CA LEU A 107 0.20 -12.18 5.19
C LEU A 107 0.84 -10.85 4.74
N LEU A 108 1.13 -9.96 5.69
CA LEU A 108 1.79 -8.69 5.43
C LEU A 108 3.22 -8.89 4.92
N THR A 109 4.01 -9.74 5.58
CA THR A 109 5.41 -9.97 5.22
C THR A 109 5.58 -10.68 3.89
N LEU A 110 4.78 -11.72 3.64
CA LEU A 110 5.03 -12.63 2.52
C LEU A 110 4.25 -12.28 1.25
N VAL A 111 3.07 -11.65 1.39
CA VAL A 111 2.16 -11.45 0.26
C VAL A 111 1.91 -9.97 0.01
N ILE A 112 1.37 -9.26 0.99
CA ILE A 112 0.85 -7.91 0.78
C ILE A 112 1.98 -6.91 0.54
N ASN A 113 2.95 -6.80 1.44
CA ASN A 113 3.99 -5.79 1.32
C ASN A 113 4.91 -6.03 0.10
N PRO A 114 5.34 -7.27 -0.24
CA PRO A 114 6.08 -7.51 -1.47
C PRO A 114 5.31 -7.11 -2.72
N TYR A 115 4.03 -7.50 -2.80
CA TYR A 115 3.17 -7.17 -3.93
C TYR A 115 3.02 -5.65 -4.14
N TRP A 116 2.72 -4.91 -3.08
CA TRP A 116 2.57 -3.46 -3.17
C TRP A 116 3.89 -2.76 -3.42
N THR A 117 4.98 -3.18 -2.77
CA THR A 117 6.31 -2.64 -3.03
C THR A 117 6.66 -2.78 -4.52
N HIS A 118 6.44 -3.96 -5.10
CA HIS A 118 6.65 -4.18 -6.52
C HIS A 118 5.81 -3.23 -7.38
N LYS A 119 4.50 -3.14 -7.14
CA LYS A 119 3.61 -2.24 -7.89
C LYS A 119 4.01 -0.76 -7.77
N LYS A 120 4.42 -0.32 -6.58
CA LYS A 120 4.80 1.07 -6.34
C LYS A 120 6.16 1.42 -6.94
N THR A 121 7.11 0.49 -6.92
CA THR A 121 8.37 0.63 -7.66
C THR A 121 8.12 0.70 -9.17
N GLN A 122 7.18 -0.09 -9.70
CA GLN A 122 6.79 0.02 -11.11
C GLN A 122 6.12 1.36 -11.43
N GLN A 123 5.32 1.93 -10.51
CA GLN A 123 4.69 3.24 -10.68
C GLN A 123 5.70 4.39 -10.81
N LEU A 124 6.89 4.26 -10.21
CA LEU A 124 7.99 5.21 -10.36
C LEU A 124 8.56 5.21 -11.80
N LEU A 125 8.68 4.03 -12.42
CA LEU A 125 9.23 3.85 -13.76
C LEU A 125 8.21 4.14 -14.86
N HIS A 126 6.96 3.74 -14.62
CA HIS A 126 5.84 3.91 -15.52
C HIS A 126 4.68 4.53 -14.74
N PRO A 127 4.37 5.83 -14.94
CA PRO A 127 3.28 6.51 -14.26
C PRO A 127 1.93 6.01 -14.78
N VAL A 128 1.55 4.80 -14.35
CA VAL A 128 0.33 4.10 -14.74
C VAL A 128 -0.59 4.03 -13.54
N ASP A 129 -1.86 4.40 -13.75
CA ASP A 129 -2.93 4.17 -12.80
C ASP A 129 -3.39 2.70 -12.90
N TRP A 130 -2.75 1.83 -12.11
CA TRP A 130 -3.05 0.39 -12.09
C TRP A 130 -4.47 0.05 -11.60
N ASN A 131 -5.20 1.00 -11.01
CA ASN A 131 -6.59 0.79 -10.60
C ASN A 131 -7.57 0.97 -11.77
N PHE A 132 -7.16 1.65 -12.84
CA PHE A 132 -8.01 2.00 -13.98
C PHE A 132 -7.35 1.78 -15.35
N ALA A 133 -6.24 1.05 -15.40
CA ALA A 133 -5.62 0.65 -16.67
C ALA A 133 -6.67 -0.14 -17.46
N GLN A 134 -7.27 0.52 -18.46
CA GLN A 134 -8.20 -0.14 -19.36
C GLN A 134 -7.42 -1.26 -20.06
N PRO A 135 -8.01 -2.46 -20.22
CA PRO A 135 -7.40 -3.47 -21.07
C PRO A 135 -7.14 -2.82 -22.43
N ALA A 136 -5.89 -2.88 -22.90
CA ALA A 136 -5.51 -2.33 -24.19
C ALA A 136 -6.54 -2.75 -25.23
N PRO A 137 -7.05 -1.83 -26.07
CA PRO A 137 -8.01 -2.21 -27.10
C PRO A 137 -7.34 -3.30 -27.94
N ARG A 138 -7.96 -4.49 -27.94
CA ARG A 138 -7.53 -5.62 -28.78
C ARG A 138 -7.33 -5.08 -30.19
N SER A 139 -6.12 -5.24 -30.70
CA SER A 139 -5.72 -4.90 -32.06
C SER A 139 -6.80 -5.29 -33.06
N GLY A 140 -7.35 -4.33 -33.82
CA GLY A 140 -8.36 -4.65 -34.82
C GLY A 140 -9.06 -3.48 -35.51
N ARG A 141 -8.34 -2.53 -36.11
CA ARG A 141 -8.63 -1.86 -37.41
C ARG A 141 -7.86 -0.53 -37.55
N PRO A 142 -7.28 -0.23 -38.72
CA PRO A 142 -6.90 1.14 -39.05
C PRO A 142 -8.15 1.90 -39.50
N ALA A 143 -8.65 2.82 -38.67
CA ALA A 143 -9.46 3.94 -39.16
C ALA A 143 -8.44 5.04 -39.47
N GLY A 144 -8.02 5.24 -40.72
CA GLY A 144 -8.89 5.90 -41.69
C GLY A 144 -8.82 7.39 -41.42
N ALA A 145 -7.81 8.05 -41.98
CA ALA A 145 -7.68 9.50 -41.98
C ALA A 145 -8.97 10.12 -42.52
N ASN A 146 -9.64 10.96 -41.73
CA ASN A 146 -10.52 12.02 -42.23
C ASN A 146 -10.95 12.95 -41.11
N GLY A 147 -10.46 14.18 -41.18
CA GLY A 147 -10.85 15.29 -40.33
C GLY A 147 -10.27 16.59 -40.88
N GLN A 148 -10.48 16.82 -42.18
CA GLN A 148 -10.24 18.12 -42.80
C GLN A 148 -11.07 19.18 -42.08
N VAL A 149 -10.39 20.23 -41.63
CA VAL A 149 -11.00 21.44 -41.08
C VAL A 149 -11.70 22.20 -42.22
N PRO A 150 -13.00 22.53 -42.12
CA PRO A 150 -13.64 23.36 -43.14
C PRO A 150 -13.22 24.84 -43.00
N PRO A 151 -13.09 25.60 -44.09
CA PRO A 151 -12.57 26.97 -44.06
C PRO A 151 -13.57 27.96 -43.47
N LYS A 152 -13.05 28.92 -42.69
CA LYS A 152 -13.79 30.11 -42.21
C LYS A 152 -14.27 30.94 -43.40
N LYS A 153 -15.55 31.31 -43.40
CA LYS A 153 -16.12 32.39 -44.24
C LYS A 153 -16.35 33.63 -43.38
N GLY A 154 -16.00 34.79 -43.95
CA GLY A 154 -16.49 36.12 -43.55
C GLY A 154 -15.66 36.82 -42.51
#